data_AF-A0A4Y9MF22-F1
#
_entry.id   AF-A0A4Y9MF22-F1
#
_cell.length_a   1.000
_cell.length_b   1.000
_cell.length_c   1.000
_cell.angle_alpha   90.00
_cell.angle_beta   90.00
_cell.angle_gamma   90.00
#
_symmetry.space_group_name_H-M   'P 1'
#
loop_
_entity.id
_entity.type
_entity.pdbx_description
1 polymer ?
#
loop_
_entity_poly.entity_id
_entity_poly.type
_entity_poly.pdbx_seq_one_letter_code
_entity_poly.pdbx_strand_id
1 'polypeptide(L)'
;MTAAHPPASPRTYGNWRRPASAGLGGLGALGTGLLLAGLIGVIATLTLAGLLWALSVAAVLGLLLASLVVRDRHHRSGVQRLSARIGWARARRGGAHLYRSGPLGRTPEGTCRLPGLAAASRMSEWQDSHGRPFALVIVPAARHATVVLVTEPDGASLVDEEQVDTWVAHWGAWLAALGSEPSLVAAAVTVETAPDSGARLRAEVGTHLDPRAPEVALAMLREVVDTYPAGSATVTAYVSLTFSAAARGGGRRRDDEDVARDIATRLPGLTAGLSATGAGVVRPATAQELCRAVRVAYDPSAAPLFDEAAAVGAPPELRWDDVGPAAAEAGWGWYRHDGALSVTWSMTAAPRGEVFSSVLADLVAPHPDVDRKRVTLLYRPLDAGRSARVVEQDKRTADFRASSTSRPTARVLLEQRAAALTAEEEARGAGLVDFAMLVTATVADADRLEDPHAALDVARAAVDSLAATARTQLRPVYGSQDSAFAAALPLGIVPSAHLTVPREFREAL
;
A
#
# COMPACT_ATOMS: atom_id res chain seq x y z
N MET A 1 -48.00 -24.87 1.47
CA MET A 1 -46.57 -25.09 1.77
C MET A 1 -45.78 -24.05 0.98
N THR A 2 -45.48 -22.92 1.60
CA THR A 2 -44.60 -21.89 1.05
C THR A 2 -43.18 -22.46 0.99
N ALA A 3 -42.63 -22.57 -0.22
CA ALA A 3 -41.24 -22.99 -0.41
C ALA A 3 -40.34 -21.93 0.24
N ALA A 4 -39.72 -22.29 1.37
CA ALA A 4 -38.66 -21.50 1.97
C ALA A 4 -37.59 -21.27 0.90
N HIS A 5 -37.32 -20.01 0.56
CA HIS A 5 -36.14 -19.68 -0.23
C HIS A 5 -34.92 -20.20 0.53
N PRO A 6 -33.98 -20.90 -0.14
CA PRO A 6 -32.73 -21.28 0.52
C PRO A 6 -32.08 -20.00 1.07
N PRO A 7 -31.51 -20.03 2.29
CA PRO A 7 -30.79 -18.86 2.80
C PRO A 7 -29.76 -18.46 1.76
N ALA A 8 -29.75 -17.16 1.39
CA ALA A 8 -28.77 -16.64 0.45
C ALA A 8 -27.38 -16.97 1.00
N SER A 9 -26.61 -17.76 0.25
CA SER A 9 -25.24 -18.05 0.64
C SER A 9 -24.45 -16.74 0.67
N PRO A 10 -23.65 -16.48 1.72
CA PRO A 10 -22.90 -15.23 1.85
C PRO A 10 -22.02 -15.03 0.62
N ARG A 11 -21.99 -13.79 0.10
CA ARG A 11 -21.21 -13.49 -1.10
C ARG A 11 -19.72 -13.68 -0.81
N THR A 12 -19.06 -14.39 -1.72
CA THR A 12 -17.62 -14.59 -1.69
C THR A 12 -16.97 -13.78 -2.79
N TYR A 13 -15.85 -13.14 -2.47
CA TYR A 13 -14.99 -12.43 -3.40
C TYR A 13 -13.76 -13.29 -3.70
N GLY A 14 -13.12 -13.08 -4.86
CA GLY A 14 -11.98 -13.92 -5.22
C GLY A 14 -11.52 -13.74 -6.65
N ASN A 15 -10.95 -14.81 -7.20
CA ASN A 15 -10.40 -14.87 -8.57
C ASN A 15 -9.25 -13.90 -8.84
N TRP A 16 -8.59 -13.38 -7.78
CA TRP A 16 -7.38 -12.60 -7.96
C TRP A 16 -6.32 -13.40 -8.66
N ARG A 17 -5.78 -12.81 -9.71
CA ARG A 17 -4.72 -13.41 -10.49
C ARG A 17 -3.48 -12.53 -10.45
N ARG A 18 -2.35 -13.21 -10.55
CA ARG A 18 -1.10 -12.53 -10.82
C ARG A 18 -0.88 -12.56 -12.32
N PRO A 19 -0.61 -11.41 -12.95
CA PRO A 19 -0.14 -11.38 -14.33
C PRO A 19 1.06 -12.31 -14.46
N ALA A 20 0.98 -13.26 -15.38
CA ALA A 20 2.04 -14.22 -15.62
C ALA A 20 2.62 -13.99 -17.00
N SER A 21 3.94 -13.84 -17.10
CA SER A 21 4.60 -13.78 -18.41
C SER A 21 4.46 -15.11 -19.14
N ALA A 22 4.29 -15.04 -20.46
CA ALA A 22 4.24 -16.21 -21.32
C ALA A 22 5.62 -16.89 -21.35
N GLY A 23 5.66 -18.22 -21.25
CA GLY A 23 6.89 -18.99 -21.38
C GLY A 23 6.75 -20.47 -21.05
N LEU A 24 7.81 -21.23 -21.32
CA LEU A 24 7.80 -22.70 -21.28
C LEU A 24 8.18 -23.22 -19.88
N GLY A 25 7.42 -24.19 -19.36
CA GLY A 25 7.78 -24.89 -18.12
C GLY A 25 7.87 -24.01 -16.86
N GLY A 26 7.17 -22.88 -16.83
CA GLY A 26 7.20 -21.92 -15.72
C GLY A 26 8.37 -20.92 -15.76
N LEU A 27 9.24 -21.02 -16.76
CA LEU A 27 10.19 -19.97 -17.12
C LEU A 27 9.39 -18.86 -17.82
N GLY A 28 9.46 -17.62 -17.32
CA GLY A 28 8.89 -16.46 -18.03
C GLY A 28 9.53 -16.27 -19.41
N ALA A 29 9.13 -15.23 -20.13
CA ALA A 29 9.65 -14.97 -21.48
C ALA A 29 11.18 -14.88 -21.51
N LEU A 30 11.78 -14.22 -20.52
CA LEU A 30 13.24 -14.12 -20.36
C LEU A 30 13.90 -15.47 -20.06
N GLY A 31 13.30 -16.28 -19.18
CA GLY A 31 13.83 -17.59 -18.84
C GLY A 31 13.78 -18.55 -20.04
N THR A 32 12.73 -18.44 -20.86
CA THR A 32 12.59 -19.21 -22.10
C THR A 32 13.64 -18.79 -23.14
N GLY A 33 13.85 -17.47 -23.31
CA GLY A 33 14.91 -16.95 -24.17
C GLY A 33 16.31 -17.39 -23.73
N LEU A 34 16.58 -17.34 -22.43
CA LEU A 34 17.85 -17.82 -21.85
C LEU A 34 18.04 -19.32 -22.06
N LEU A 35 16.98 -20.13 -21.93
CA LEU A 35 17.04 -21.57 -22.19
C LEU A 35 17.35 -21.86 -23.67
N LEU A 36 16.69 -21.19 -24.61
CA LEU A 36 16.93 -21.38 -26.04
C LEU A 36 18.34 -20.93 -26.45
N ALA A 37 18.74 -19.71 -26.07
CA ALA A 37 20.08 -19.20 -26.37
C ALA A 37 21.17 -20.03 -25.67
N GLY A 38 20.92 -20.44 -24.43
CA GLY A 38 21.82 -21.31 -23.67
C GLY A 38 21.98 -22.67 -24.32
N LEU A 39 20.91 -23.29 -24.81
CA LEU A 39 20.98 -24.58 -25.51
C LEU A 39 21.78 -24.47 -26.81
N ILE A 40 21.58 -23.40 -27.59
CA ILE A 40 22.39 -23.10 -28.77
C ILE A 40 23.86 -22.96 -28.39
N GLY A 41 24.16 -22.22 -27.31
CA GLY A 41 25.52 -22.06 -26.79
C GLY A 41 26.16 -23.38 -26.36
N VAL A 42 25.41 -24.27 -25.71
CA VAL A 42 25.89 -25.61 -25.33
C VAL A 42 26.21 -26.44 -26.59
N ILE A 43 25.33 -26.44 -27.59
CA ILE A 43 25.55 -27.16 -28.86
C ILE A 43 26.77 -26.60 -29.60
N ALA A 44 26.92 -25.28 -29.70
CA ALA A 44 28.08 -24.65 -30.32
C ALA A 44 29.39 -24.94 -29.57
N THR A 45 29.35 -24.98 -28.24
CA THR A 45 30.53 -25.33 -27.43
C THR A 45 30.89 -26.80 -27.62
N LEU A 46 29.90 -27.69 -27.73
CA LEU A 46 30.12 -29.10 -28.01
C LEU A 46 30.82 -29.32 -29.36
N THR A 47 30.44 -28.57 -30.40
CA THR A 47 31.03 -28.69 -31.73
C THR A 47 32.42 -28.06 -31.84
N LEU A 48 32.69 -26.95 -31.14
CA LEU A 48 33.95 -26.20 -31.26
C LEU A 48 35.02 -26.59 -30.23
N ALA A 49 34.63 -26.88 -28.99
CA ALA A 49 35.55 -27.07 -27.86
C ALA A 49 35.44 -28.47 -27.22
N GLY A 50 34.51 -29.31 -27.68
CA GLY A 50 34.34 -30.68 -27.21
C GLY A 50 33.52 -30.82 -25.93
N LEU A 51 33.34 -32.07 -25.49
CA LEU A 51 32.34 -32.47 -24.49
C LEU A 51 32.53 -31.82 -23.11
N LEU A 52 33.76 -31.74 -22.61
CA LEU A 52 34.05 -31.23 -21.26
C LEU A 52 33.67 -29.75 -21.10
N TRP A 53 33.96 -28.93 -22.11
CA TRP A 53 33.57 -27.52 -22.12
C TRP A 53 32.08 -27.35 -22.28
N ALA A 54 31.43 -28.14 -23.15
CA ALA A 54 29.98 -28.11 -23.31
C ALA A 54 29.26 -28.47 -22.00
N LEU A 55 29.76 -29.47 -21.27
CA LEU A 55 29.21 -29.90 -19.98
C LEU A 55 29.36 -28.82 -18.91
N SER A 56 30.48 -28.08 -18.93
CA SER A 56 30.71 -26.95 -18.03
C SER A 56 29.72 -25.80 -18.32
N VAL A 57 29.53 -25.44 -19.59
CA VAL A 57 28.54 -24.43 -20.00
C VAL A 57 27.12 -24.89 -19.65
N ALA A 58 26.79 -26.15 -19.87
CA ALA A 58 25.50 -26.72 -19.52
C ALA A 58 25.25 -26.71 -18.01
N ALA A 59 26.27 -26.99 -17.19
CA ALA A 59 26.19 -26.91 -15.73
C ALA A 59 25.93 -25.47 -15.25
N VAL A 60 26.63 -24.48 -15.82
CA VAL A 60 26.41 -23.05 -15.51
C VAL A 60 25.01 -22.61 -15.93
N LEU A 61 24.58 -22.97 -17.14
CA LEU A 61 23.24 -22.67 -17.63
C LEU A 61 22.17 -23.32 -16.74
N GLY A 62 22.36 -24.58 -16.35
CA GLY A 62 21.49 -25.31 -15.45
C GLY A 62 21.37 -24.63 -14.09
N LEU A 63 22.49 -24.17 -13.51
CA LEU A 63 22.49 -23.42 -12.26
C LEU A 63 21.77 -22.07 -12.37
N LEU A 64 21.99 -21.34 -13.47
CA LEU A 64 21.30 -20.07 -13.74
C LEU A 64 19.79 -20.28 -13.88
N LEU A 65 19.36 -21.26 -14.66
CA LEU A 65 17.95 -21.61 -14.83
C LEU A 65 17.34 -22.09 -13.50
N ALA A 66 18.04 -22.93 -12.73
CA ALA A 66 17.59 -23.35 -11.40
C ALA A 66 17.39 -22.14 -10.47
N SER A 67 18.28 -21.15 -10.51
CA SER A 67 18.14 -19.91 -9.72
C SER A 67 16.92 -19.06 -10.08
N LEU A 68 16.44 -19.16 -11.33
CA LEU A 68 15.26 -18.49 -11.84
C LEU A 68 13.96 -19.26 -11.53
N VAL A 69 14.00 -20.60 -11.65
CA VAL A 69 12.85 -21.49 -11.46
C VAL A 69 12.55 -21.72 -9.99
N VAL A 70 13.58 -21.90 -9.15
CA VAL A 70 13.40 -22.12 -7.71
C VAL A 70 12.92 -20.81 -7.08
N ARG A 71 11.60 -20.76 -6.88
CA ARG A 71 10.91 -19.66 -6.23
C ARG A 71 10.63 -20.03 -4.77
N ASP A 72 10.86 -19.05 -3.90
CA ASP A 72 10.51 -19.17 -2.48
C ASP A 72 8.97 -19.20 -2.28
N ARG A 73 8.49 -19.45 -1.05
CA ARG A 73 7.07 -19.35 -0.66
C ARG A 73 6.44 -18.02 -1.07
N HIS A 74 7.25 -16.96 -1.18
CA HIS A 74 6.88 -15.62 -1.60
C HIS A 74 7.02 -15.36 -3.11
N HIS A 75 7.25 -16.40 -3.91
CA HIS A 75 7.42 -16.34 -5.36
C HIS A 75 8.58 -15.48 -5.85
N ARG A 76 9.57 -15.24 -4.98
CA ARG A 76 10.82 -14.55 -5.33
C ARG A 76 11.84 -15.56 -5.84
N SER A 77 12.45 -15.26 -6.98
CA SER A 77 13.56 -16.07 -7.51
C SER A 77 14.85 -15.83 -6.71
N GLY A 78 15.83 -16.73 -6.84
CA GLY A 78 17.17 -16.56 -6.25
C GLY A 78 17.83 -15.25 -6.69
N VAL A 79 17.68 -14.92 -7.98
CA VAL A 79 18.21 -13.67 -8.58
C VAL A 79 17.61 -12.43 -7.92
N GLN A 80 16.30 -12.41 -7.67
CA GLN A 80 15.64 -11.27 -7.00
C GLN A 80 16.09 -11.10 -5.54
N ARG A 81 16.37 -12.20 -4.83
CA ARG A 81 16.91 -12.14 -3.46
C ARG A 81 18.35 -11.62 -3.45
N LEU A 82 19.15 -12.07 -4.41
CA LEU A 82 20.54 -11.62 -4.56
C LEU A 82 20.60 -10.14 -4.96
N SER A 83 19.76 -9.68 -5.90
CA SER A 83 19.73 -8.28 -6.32
C SER A 83 19.33 -7.36 -5.17
N ALA A 84 18.38 -7.76 -4.32
CA ALA A 84 18.04 -7.01 -3.11
C ALA A 84 19.23 -6.91 -2.14
N ARG A 85 19.98 -8.00 -1.92
CA ARG A 85 21.20 -7.97 -1.08
C ARG A 85 22.31 -7.11 -1.66
N ILE A 86 22.54 -7.16 -2.97
CA ILE A 86 23.54 -6.33 -3.64
C ILE A 86 23.14 -4.86 -3.57
N GLY A 87 21.88 -4.55 -3.88
CA GLY A 87 21.33 -3.19 -3.77
C GLY A 87 21.49 -2.63 -2.36
N TRP A 88 21.16 -3.42 -1.35
CA TRP A 88 21.36 -3.07 0.05
C TRP A 88 22.83 -2.85 0.43
N ALA A 89 23.71 -3.78 0.02
CA ALA A 89 25.14 -3.64 0.29
C ALA A 89 25.71 -2.36 -0.33
N ARG A 90 25.24 -2.00 -1.53
CA ARG A 90 25.62 -0.75 -2.21
C ARG A 90 25.06 0.48 -1.47
N ALA A 91 23.79 0.46 -1.09
CA ALA A 91 23.15 1.54 -0.33
C ALA A 91 23.85 1.77 1.02
N ARG A 92 24.22 0.70 1.71
CA ARG A 92 24.97 0.76 2.97
C ARG A 92 26.36 1.35 2.77
N ARG A 93 27.12 0.85 1.79
CA ARG A 93 28.46 1.39 1.45
C ARG A 93 28.43 2.85 1.03
N GLY A 94 27.37 3.28 0.35
CA GLY A 94 27.17 4.68 -0.06
C GLY A 94 26.57 5.59 1.01
N GLY A 95 26.24 5.08 2.20
CA GLY A 95 25.61 5.87 3.27
C GLY A 95 24.14 6.23 3.03
N ALA A 96 23.50 5.74 1.97
CA ALA A 96 22.13 6.09 1.60
C ALA A 96 21.07 5.58 2.62
N HIS A 97 21.43 4.61 3.44
CA HIS A 97 20.62 4.11 4.56
C HIS A 97 20.54 5.08 5.75
N LEU A 98 21.40 6.09 5.82
CA LEU A 98 21.41 7.10 6.88
C LEU A 98 20.81 8.40 6.37
N TYR A 99 19.85 8.93 7.12
CA TYR A 99 19.21 10.21 6.85
C TYR A 99 19.37 11.14 8.07
N ARG A 100 19.82 12.37 7.82
CA ARG A 100 20.01 13.42 8.85
C ARG A 100 19.55 14.76 8.27
N SER A 101 18.54 15.36 8.89
CA SER A 101 17.93 16.63 8.51
C SER A 101 17.90 17.59 9.71
N GLY A 102 17.24 18.73 9.57
CA GLY A 102 17.17 19.75 10.62
C GLY A 102 18.39 20.68 10.67
N PRO A 103 18.46 21.58 11.67
CA PRO A 103 19.45 22.67 11.73
C PRO A 103 20.91 22.20 11.80
N LEU A 104 21.12 21.00 12.34
CA LEU A 104 22.43 20.35 12.45
C LEU A 104 22.65 19.28 11.35
N GLY A 105 21.68 19.14 10.45
CA GLY A 105 21.66 18.15 9.38
C GLY A 105 22.29 18.63 8.08
N ARG A 106 22.09 17.86 7.01
CA ARG A 106 22.61 18.17 5.66
C ARG A 106 21.61 18.89 4.77
N THR A 107 20.45 19.27 5.31
CA THR A 107 19.42 19.96 4.55
C THR A 107 19.78 21.45 4.42
N PRO A 108 19.73 22.05 3.21
CA PRO A 108 20.22 23.41 2.97
C PRO A 108 19.58 24.51 3.84
N GLU A 109 18.33 24.29 4.26
CA GLU A 109 17.52 25.27 5.00
C GLU A 109 17.43 24.96 6.50
N GLY A 110 18.13 23.92 6.99
CA GLY A 110 18.03 23.49 8.37
C GLY A 110 16.65 22.91 8.74
N THR A 111 15.82 22.54 7.77
CA THR A 111 14.50 21.95 8.01
C THR A 111 14.54 20.43 8.00
N CYS A 112 13.57 19.81 8.68
CA CYS A 112 13.32 18.38 8.71
C CYS A 112 12.52 17.94 7.49
N ARG A 113 13.16 17.90 6.31
CA ARG A 113 12.52 17.45 5.07
C ARG A 113 12.18 15.96 5.09
N LEU A 114 11.29 15.56 4.20
CA LEU A 114 10.98 14.15 4.00
C LEU A 114 12.18 13.37 3.40
N PRO A 115 12.36 12.09 3.74
CA PRO A 115 13.43 11.27 3.20
C PRO A 115 13.01 10.50 1.94
N GLY A 116 13.99 9.91 1.26
CA GLY A 116 13.79 8.89 0.23
C GLY A 116 12.85 9.32 -0.90
N LEU A 117 11.82 8.50 -1.18
CA LEU A 117 10.88 8.69 -2.28
C LEU A 117 10.09 10.00 -2.19
N ALA A 118 9.91 10.54 -0.98
CA ALA A 118 9.17 11.77 -0.73
C ALA A 118 10.08 13.02 -0.64
N ALA A 119 11.40 12.88 -0.76
CA ALA A 119 12.34 13.97 -0.50
C ALA A 119 12.21 15.19 -1.41
N ALA A 120 11.81 14.98 -2.66
CA ALA A 120 11.59 16.06 -3.62
C ALA A 120 10.12 16.54 -3.66
N SER A 121 9.26 16.01 -2.78
CA SER A 121 7.85 16.36 -2.77
C SER A 121 7.63 17.81 -2.35
N ARG A 122 6.60 18.42 -2.91
CA ARG A 122 6.16 19.79 -2.59
C ARG A 122 4.67 19.77 -2.34
N MET A 123 4.19 20.67 -1.49
CA MET A 123 2.77 20.81 -1.21
C MET A 123 2.28 22.20 -1.64
N SER A 124 1.07 22.25 -2.17
CA SER A 124 0.34 23.49 -2.47
C SER A 124 -1.12 23.33 -2.06
N GLU A 125 -1.78 24.46 -1.78
CA GLU A 125 -3.17 24.50 -1.32
C GLU A 125 -4.07 25.09 -2.39
N TRP A 126 -5.23 24.46 -2.56
CA TRP A 126 -6.22 24.82 -3.57
C TRP A 126 -7.63 24.65 -3.02
N GLN A 127 -8.63 25.12 -3.76
CA GLN A 127 -10.04 24.93 -3.43
C GLN A 127 -10.74 24.18 -4.56
N ASP A 128 -11.62 23.25 -4.20
CA ASP A 128 -12.45 22.54 -5.17
C ASP A 128 -13.64 23.40 -5.63
N SER A 129 -14.45 22.87 -6.57
CA SER A 129 -15.65 23.59 -7.04
C SER A 129 -16.73 23.84 -5.99
N HIS A 130 -16.65 23.22 -4.81
CA HIS A 130 -17.52 23.48 -3.66
C HIS A 130 -16.87 24.43 -2.63
N GLY A 131 -15.70 25.00 -2.92
CA GLY A 131 -14.97 25.88 -2.00
C GLY A 131 -14.28 25.13 -0.86
N ARG A 132 -14.16 23.80 -0.92
CA ARG A 132 -13.47 23.01 0.10
C ARG A 132 -11.96 23.08 -0.13
N PRO A 133 -11.14 23.44 0.87
CA PRO A 133 -9.69 23.46 0.73
C PRO A 133 -9.15 22.04 0.58
N PHE A 134 -8.12 21.87 -0.25
CA PHE A 134 -7.42 20.61 -0.40
C PHE A 134 -5.92 20.79 -0.60
N ALA A 135 -5.15 19.86 -0.05
CA ALA A 135 -3.71 19.76 -0.28
C ALA A 135 -3.41 19.00 -1.57
N LEU A 136 -2.52 19.55 -2.39
CA LEU A 136 -1.96 18.91 -3.57
C LEU A 136 -0.48 18.64 -3.34
N VAL A 137 -0.10 17.36 -3.30
CA VAL A 137 1.29 16.92 -3.16
C VAL A 137 1.85 16.58 -4.53
N ILE A 138 2.92 17.28 -4.93
CA ILE A 138 3.59 17.07 -6.21
C ILE A 138 4.91 16.37 -5.96
N VAL A 139 5.15 15.27 -6.68
CA VAL A 139 6.41 14.52 -6.67
C VAL A 139 7.07 14.70 -8.05
N PRO A 140 8.00 15.67 -8.21
CA PRO A 140 8.57 16.02 -9.50
C PRO A 140 9.33 14.88 -10.17
N ALA A 141 10.00 14.04 -9.38
CA ALA A 141 10.76 12.90 -9.87
C ALA A 141 9.89 11.89 -10.65
N ALA A 142 8.65 11.68 -10.22
CA ALA A 142 7.68 10.82 -10.89
C ALA A 142 6.74 11.60 -11.83
N ARG A 143 6.75 12.94 -11.78
CA ARG A 143 5.75 13.82 -12.41
C ARG A 143 4.33 13.44 -12.00
N HIS A 144 4.14 13.22 -10.71
CA HIS A 144 2.84 12.86 -10.13
C HIS A 144 2.33 13.99 -9.24
N ALA A 145 1.01 14.19 -9.26
CA ALA A 145 0.28 15.08 -8.37
C ALA A 145 -0.77 14.25 -7.62
N THR A 146 -0.77 14.29 -6.30
CA THR A 146 -1.66 13.49 -5.45
C THR A 146 -2.56 14.40 -4.64
N VAL A 147 -3.85 14.08 -4.59
CA VAL A 147 -4.80 14.62 -3.61
C VAL A 147 -5.13 13.52 -2.61
N VAL A 148 -5.27 13.90 -1.34
CA VAL A 148 -5.62 12.99 -0.25
C VAL A 148 -7.01 13.33 0.24
N LEU A 149 -7.83 12.31 0.43
CA LEU A 149 -9.16 12.41 1.00
C LEU A 149 -9.12 11.79 2.40
N VAL A 150 -9.72 12.48 3.37
CA VAL A 150 -9.99 11.93 4.70
C VAL A 150 -11.36 11.28 4.65
N THR A 151 -11.44 10.07 5.21
CA THR A 151 -12.67 9.29 5.29
C THR A 151 -12.91 8.84 6.72
N GLU A 152 -14.18 8.74 7.11
CA GLU A 152 -14.62 8.22 8.39
C GLU A 152 -15.47 6.96 8.14
N PRO A 153 -14.85 5.78 7.97
CA PRO A 153 -15.56 4.58 7.55
C PRO A 153 -16.63 4.18 8.56
N ASP A 154 -17.80 3.81 8.05
CA ASP A 154 -18.89 3.29 8.87
C ASP A 154 -18.47 1.92 9.40
N GLY A 155 -18.36 1.78 10.72
CA GLY A 155 -18.00 0.51 11.34
C GLY A 155 -18.99 -0.59 10.93
N ALA A 156 -18.50 -1.81 10.68
CA ALA A 156 -19.35 -2.92 10.23
C ALA A 156 -20.20 -3.56 11.35
N SER A 157 -20.31 -2.92 12.52
CA SER A 157 -21.08 -3.45 13.65
C SER A 157 -22.56 -3.15 13.46
N LEU A 158 -23.42 -4.17 13.62
CA LEU A 158 -24.88 -4.06 13.51
C LEU A 158 -25.36 -3.62 12.10
N VAL A 159 -24.59 -3.92 11.06
CA VAL A 159 -24.98 -3.69 9.67
C VAL A 159 -25.43 -4.99 9.02
N ASP A 160 -26.54 -4.95 8.29
CA ASP A 160 -27.06 -6.10 7.55
C ASP A 160 -26.11 -6.52 6.41
N GLU A 161 -26.00 -7.82 6.14
CA GLU A 161 -25.12 -8.35 5.09
C GLU A 161 -25.43 -7.77 3.70
N GLU A 162 -26.71 -7.49 3.39
CA GLU A 162 -27.13 -6.87 2.13
C GLU A 162 -26.59 -5.45 1.94
N GLN A 163 -26.47 -4.69 3.04
CA GLN A 163 -25.90 -3.35 3.01
C GLN A 163 -24.38 -3.42 2.79
N VAL A 164 -23.71 -4.39 3.41
CA VAL A 164 -22.28 -4.66 3.17
C VAL A 164 -22.04 -5.04 1.71
N ASP A 165 -22.89 -5.91 1.15
CA ASP A 165 -22.81 -6.31 -0.26
C ASP A 165 -22.98 -5.11 -1.21
N THR A 166 -23.90 -4.20 -0.86
CA THR A 166 -24.12 -2.95 -1.60
C THR A 166 -22.89 -2.04 -1.55
N TRP A 167 -22.30 -1.86 -0.37
CA TRP A 167 -21.08 -1.07 -0.20
C TRP A 167 -19.91 -1.64 -1.00
N VAL A 168 -19.70 -2.95 -0.98
CA VAL A 168 -18.64 -3.60 -1.77
C VAL A 168 -18.91 -3.46 -3.27
N ALA A 169 -20.17 -3.55 -3.71
CA ALA A 169 -20.52 -3.32 -5.11
C ALA A 169 -20.23 -1.88 -5.55
N HIS A 170 -20.59 -0.88 -4.74
CA HIS A 170 -20.27 0.52 -5.02
C HIS A 170 -18.76 0.78 -4.99
N TRP A 171 -18.02 0.13 -4.08
CA TRP A 171 -16.55 0.21 -4.06
C TRP A 171 -15.94 -0.32 -5.36
N GLY A 172 -16.42 -1.47 -5.83
CA GLY A 172 -16.00 -2.04 -7.12
C GLY A 172 -16.33 -1.13 -8.31
N ALA A 173 -17.53 -0.55 -8.34
CA ALA A 173 -17.94 0.39 -9.39
C ALA A 173 -17.10 1.68 -9.36
N TRP A 174 -16.82 2.21 -8.17
CA TRP A 174 -15.97 3.39 -8.01
C TRP A 174 -14.53 3.13 -8.50
N LEU A 175 -13.93 2.00 -8.10
CA LEU A 175 -12.61 1.59 -8.59
C LEU A 175 -12.57 1.40 -10.12
N ALA A 176 -13.63 0.85 -10.71
CA ALA A 176 -13.74 0.71 -12.17
C ALA A 176 -13.82 2.08 -12.87
N ALA A 177 -14.58 3.03 -12.31
CA ALA A 177 -14.68 4.39 -12.83
C ALA A 177 -13.33 5.11 -12.85
N LEU A 178 -12.44 4.85 -11.87
CA LEU A 178 -11.09 5.41 -11.87
C LEU A 178 -10.25 5.02 -13.11
N GLY A 179 -10.54 3.88 -13.75
CA GLY A 179 -9.87 3.48 -15.00
C GLY A 179 -10.20 4.39 -16.19
N SER A 180 -11.31 5.14 -16.11
CA SER A 180 -11.72 6.14 -17.08
C SER A 180 -11.35 7.57 -16.69
N GLU A 181 -10.86 7.77 -15.47
CA GLU A 181 -10.55 9.10 -14.93
C GLU A 181 -9.31 9.70 -15.61
N PRO A 182 -9.42 10.86 -16.28
CA PRO A 182 -8.31 11.38 -17.08
C PRO A 182 -7.06 11.66 -16.24
N SER A 183 -5.94 11.10 -16.68
CA SER A 183 -4.60 11.23 -16.07
C SER A 183 -4.44 10.54 -14.72
N LEU A 184 -5.43 9.83 -14.19
CA LEU A 184 -5.26 9.06 -12.95
C LEU A 184 -4.36 7.84 -13.20
N VAL A 185 -3.36 7.63 -12.34
CA VAL A 185 -2.35 6.57 -12.49
C VAL A 185 -2.34 5.56 -11.36
N ALA A 186 -2.84 5.96 -10.19
CA ALA A 186 -2.95 5.11 -9.00
C ALA A 186 -3.97 5.69 -8.02
N ALA A 187 -4.50 4.81 -7.19
CA ALA A 187 -5.20 5.17 -5.96
C ALA A 187 -4.59 4.37 -4.80
N ALA A 188 -4.68 4.88 -3.58
CA ALA A 188 -4.27 4.15 -2.40
C ALA A 188 -5.28 4.36 -1.27
N VAL A 189 -5.57 3.29 -0.52
CA VAL A 189 -6.38 3.36 0.70
C VAL A 189 -5.47 3.03 1.86
N THR A 190 -5.32 3.96 2.80
CA THR A 190 -4.48 3.81 3.99
C THR A 190 -5.37 3.81 5.21
N VAL A 191 -5.43 2.70 5.93
CA VAL A 191 -6.08 2.64 7.24
C VAL A 191 -5.01 2.55 8.31
N GLU A 192 -5.04 3.49 9.25
CA GLU A 192 -4.08 3.60 10.32
C GLU A 192 -4.78 3.45 11.67
N THR A 193 -4.22 2.61 12.53
CA THR A 193 -4.68 2.38 13.89
C THR A 193 -3.58 2.72 14.88
N ALA A 194 -3.94 3.48 15.92
CA ALA A 194 -3.03 3.94 16.96
C ALA A 194 -3.77 4.20 18.28
N PRO A 195 -3.09 4.19 19.44
CA PRO A 195 -3.64 4.57 20.73
C PRO A 195 -4.34 5.92 20.68
N ASP A 196 -5.45 6.01 21.39
CA ASP A 196 -6.11 7.29 21.66
C ASP A 196 -5.33 8.04 22.74
N SER A 197 -4.96 9.30 22.47
CA SER A 197 -4.30 10.17 23.46
C SER A 197 -5.25 10.58 24.60
N GLY A 198 -6.55 10.31 24.45
CA GLY A 198 -7.58 10.68 25.42
C GLY A 198 -7.90 12.16 25.45
N ALA A 199 -7.22 12.99 24.65
CA ALA A 199 -7.43 14.44 24.64
C ALA A 199 -8.85 14.81 24.25
N ARG A 200 -9.44 14.08 23.29
CA ARG A 200 -10.83 14.28 22.88
C ARG A 200 -11.81 13.99 24.01
N LEU A 201 -11.63 12.86 24.72
CA LEU A 201 -12.45 12.52 25.89
C LEU A 201 -12.28 13.55 27.02
N ARG A 202 -11.04 13.97 27.29
CA ARG A 202 -10.73 15.03 28.27
C ARG A 202 -11.44 16.34 27.94
N ALA A 203 -11.37 16.78 26.69
CA ALA A 203 -12.01 18.00 26.23
C ALA A 203 -13.54 17.91 26.30
N GLU A 204 -14.11 16.79 25.87
CA GLU A 204 -15.55 16.55 25.89
C GLU A 204 -16.10 16.57 27.33
N VAL A 205 -15.46 15.83 28.24
CA VAL A 205 -15.83 15.80 29.65
C VAL A 205 -15.63 17.18 30.27
N GLY A 206 -14.50 17.84 30.04
CA GLY A 206 -14.19 19.15 30.59
C GLY A 206 -15.18 20.25 30.16
N THR A 207 -15.64 20.20 28.91
CA THR A 207 -16.58 21.20 28.35
C THR A 207 -18.01 20.99 28.87
N HIS A 208 -18.40 19.75 29.16
CA HIS A 208 -19.77 19.40 29.58
C HIS A 208 -19.93 19.14 31.09
N LEU A 209 -18.90 19.43 31.89
CA LEU A 209 -18.92 19.23 33.33
C LEU A 209 -19.72 20.35 34.03
N ASP A 210 -20.83 20.02 34.70
CA ASP A 210 -21.52 20.95 35.59
C ASP A 210 -20.76 21.03 36.93
N PRO A 211 -20.23 22.20 37.33
CA PRO A 211 -19.53 22.38 38.60
C PRO A 211 -20.39 22.06 39.84
N ARG A 212 -21.72 22.00 39.69
CA ARG A 212 -22.68 21.68 40.77
C ARG A 212 -23.04 20.20 40.86
N ALA A 213 -22.46 19.35 40.01
CA ALA A 213 -22.70 17.91 40.06
C ALA A 213 -22.21 17.30 41.40
N PRO A 214 -22.85 16.22 41.89
CA PRO A 214 -22.40 15.52 43.09
C PRO A 214 -20.93 15.09 43.00
N GLU A 215 -20.19 15.18 44.10
CA GLU A 215 -18.74 14.89 44.16
C GLU A 215 -18.40 13.48 43.66
N VAL A 216 -19.25 12.49 43.95
CA VAL A 216 -19.08 11.11 43.47
C VAL A 216 -19.11 11.02 41.95
N ALA A 217 -19.96 11.80 41.28
CA ALA A 217 -20.07 11.80 39.81
C ALA A 217 -18.85 12.49 39.18
N LEU A 218 -18.37 13.58 39.79
CA LEU A 218 -17.14 14.25 39.37
C LEU A 218 -15.91 13.37 39.54
N ALA A 219 -15.81 12.63 40.65
CA ALA A 219 -14.74 11.68 40.89
C ALA A 219 -14.74 10.56 39.85
N MET A 220 -15.91 9.98 39.56
CA MET A 220 -16.08 8.94 38.54
C MET A 220 -15.68 9.46 37.14
N LEU A 221 -16.12 10.66 36.75
CA LEU A 221 -15.77 11.23 35.44
C LEU A 221 -14.27 11.49 35.30
N ARG A 222 -13.61 11.97 36.36
CA ARG A 222 -12.15 12.15 36.38
C ARG A 222 -11.43 10.80 36.26
N GLU A 223 -11.87 9.80 37.01
CA GLU A 223 -11.29 8.45 36.94
C GLU A 223 -11.42 7.85 35.54
N VAL A 224 -12.60 7.94 34.90
CA VAL A 224 -12.83 7.48 33.53
C VAL A 224 -11.91 8.19 32.55
N VAL A 225 -11.77 9.51 32.68
CA VAL A 225 -10.87 10.31 31.84
C VAL A 225 -9.41 9.86 31.97
N ASP A 226 -8.98 9.48 33.18
CA ASP A 226 -7.60 9.07 33.45
C ASP A 226 -7.32 7.61 33.04
N THR A 227 -8.29 6.69 33.15
CA THR A 227 -8.08 5.25 32.88
C THR A 227 -8.52 4.80 31.48
N TYR A 228 -9.56 5.38 30.90
CA TYR A 228 -10.14 4.89 29.65
C TYR A 228 -9.24 5.05 28.40
N PRO A 229 -8.47 6.15 28.24
CA PRO A 229 -7.58 6.31 27.09
C PRO A 229 -6.53 5.21 26.96
N ALA A 230 -6.12 4.59 28.07
CA ALA A 230 -5.08 3.56 28.10
C ALA A 230 -5.45 2.26 27.36
N GLY A 231 -6.72 2.07 26.95
CA GLY A 231 -7.18 0.90 26.20
C GLY A 231 -7.96 1.21 24.91
N SER A 232 -8.09 2.48 24.53
CA SER A 232 -8.81 2.90 23.32
C SER A 232 -7.86 3.11 22.15
N ALA A 233 -8.34 2.87 20.94
CA ALA A 233 -7.58 3.10 19.72
C ALA A 233 -8.40 3.91 18.72
N THR A 234 -7.71 4.81 18.05
CA THR A 234 -8.25 5.59 16.93
C THR A 234 -8.00 4.84 15.63
N VAL A 235 -8.99 4.86 14.74
CA VAL A 235 -8.87 4.37 13.37
C VAL A 235 -9.07 5.55 12.44
N THR A 236 -8.07 5.87 11.63
CA THR A 236 -8.16 6.89 10.59
C THR A 236 -7.97 6.26 9.23
N ALA A 237 -8.75 6.71 8.25
CA ALA A 237 -8.67 6.20 6.89
C ALA A 237 -8.48 7.35 5.89
N TYR A 238 -7.58 7.12 4.94
CA TYR A 238 -7.22 8.06 3.90
C TYR A 238 -7.33 7.40 2.53
N VAL A 239 -7.82 8.14 1.54
CA VAL A 239 -7.80 7.74 0.14
C VAL A 239 -6.94 8.72 -0.65
N SER A 240 -5.80 8.27 -1.16
CA SER A 240 -4.93 9.06 -2.02
C SER A 240 -5.25 8.79 -3.50
N LEU A 241 -5.47 9.84 -4.28
CA LEU A 241 -5.67 9.77 -5.73
C LEU A 241 -4.50 10.45 -6.43
N THR A 242 -3.77 9.69 -7.24
CA THR A 242 -2.54 10.16 -7.89
C THR A 242 -2.75 10.30 -9.40
N PHE A 243 -2.44 11.49 -9.89
CA PHE A 243 -2.57 11.89 -11.28
C PHE A 243 -1.18 12.12 -11.90
N SER A 244 -1.06 11.80 -13.19
CA SER A 244 0.10 12.17 -14.00
C SER A 244 0.05 13.66 -14.32
N ALA A 245 1.12 14.37 -13.96
CA ALA A 245 1.39 15.74 -14.36
C ALA A 245 2.18 15.80 -15.69
N ALA A 246 2.43 14.65 -16.34
CA ALA A 246 3.09 14.63 -17.65
C ALA A 246 2.20 15.27 -18.73
N ALA A 247 2.82 15.83 -19.77
CA ALA A 247 2.09 16.34 -20.93
C ALA A 247 1.26 15.21 -21.56
N ARG A 248 0.01 15.52 -21.93
CA ARG A 248 -0.80 14.63 -22.79
C ARG A 248 -0.12 14.55 -24.17
N GLY A 249 -0.22 13.43 -24.86
CA GLY A 249 0.51 13.19 -26.13
C GLY A 249 0.37 14.34 -27.12
N GLY A 250 1.50 14.96 -27.50
CA GLY A 250 1.56 16.09 -28.43
C GLY A 250 1.21 17.48 -27.86
N GLY A 251 0.86 17.59 -26.56
CA GLY A 251 0.47 18.83 -25.91
C GLY A 251 1.60 19.56 -25.17
N ARG A 252 1.34 20.82 -24.80
CA ARG A 252 2.23 21.61 -23.93
C ARG A 252 2.36 20.96 -22.55
N ARG A 253 3.54 21.08 -21.93
CA ARG A 253 3.74 20.72 -20.52
C ARG A 253 2.69 21.43 -19.67
N ARG A 254 1.99 20.65 -18.84
CA ARG A 254 1.03 21.20 -17.88
C ARG A 254 1.79 21.87 -16.75
N ASP A 255 1.38 23.08 -16.39
CA ASP A 255 1.84 23.71 -15.17
C ASP A 255 1.13 23.09 -13.96
N ASP A 256 1.71 23.23 -12.78
CA ASP A 256 1.19 22.67 -11.53
C ASP A 256 -0.20 23.28 -11.22
N GLU A 257 -0.40 24.57 -11.52
CA GLU A 257 -1.68 25.26 -11.41
C GLU A 257 -2.74 24.70 -12.38
N ASP A 258 -2.36 24.38 -13.62
CA ASP A 258 -3.27 23.77 -14.60
C ASP A 258 -3.69 22.36 -14.20
N VAL A 259 -2.80 21.61 -13.52
CA VAL A 259 -3.11 20.30 -12.95
C VAL A 259 -4.06 20.47 -11.76
N ALA A 260 -3.77 21.40 -10.85
CA ALA A 260 -4.58 21.66 -9.68
C ALA A 260 -6.01 22.07 -10.04
N ARG A 261 -6.20 23.00 -10.99
CA ARG A 261 -7.52 23.47 -11.43
C ARG A 261 -8.34 22.36 -12.08
N ASP A 262 -7.71 21.49 -12.85
CA ASP A 262 -8.36 20.33 -13.49
C ASP A 262 -8.73 19.23 -12.48
N ILE A 263 -7.98 19.08 -11.39
CA ILE A 263 -8.36 18.17 -10.30
C ILE A 263 -9.50 18.81 -9.48
N ALA A 264 -9.41 20.10 -9.17
CA ALA A 264 -10.40 20.84 -8.38
C ALA A 264 -11.83 20.74 -8.94
N THR A 265 -11.99 20.72 -10.27
CA THR A 265 -13.30 20.60 -10.92
C THR A 265 -13.92 19.20 -10.83
N ARG A 266 -13.09 18.16 -10.74
CA ARG A 266 -13.52 16.75 -10.72
C ARG A 266 -13.59 16.16 -9.32
N LEU A 267 -12.85 16.75 -8.37
CA LEU A 267 -12.75 16.28 -7.00
C LEU A 267 -14.11 16.06 -6.32
N PRO A 268 -15.13 16.92 -6.50
CA PRO A 268 -16.44 16.66 -5.94
C PRO A 268 -17.09 15.35 -6.38
N GLY A 269 -17.04 15.04 -7.68
CA GLY A 269 -17.57 13.79 -8.22
C GLY A 269 -16.85 12.56 -7.65
N LEU A 270 -15.52 12.66 -7.52
CA LEU A 270 -14.70 11.61 -6.91
C LEU A 270 -15.05 11.40 -5.43
N THR A 271 -15.26 12.47 -4.66
CA THR A 271 -15.68 12.37 -3.26
C THR A 271 -17.09 11.83 -3.09
N ALA A 272 -18.04 12.23 -3.95
CA ALA A 272 -19.43 11.79 -3.88
C ALA A 272 -19.56 10.28 -4.16
N GLY A 273 -18.81 9.76 -5.13
CA GLY A 273 -18.79 8.33 -5.44
C GLY A 273 -18.27 7.47 -4.28
N LEU A 274 -17.29 7.99 -3.52
CA LEU A 274 -16.73 7.28 -2.36
C LEU A 274 -17.70 7.19 -1.18
N SER A 275 -18.50 8.22 -0.91
CA SER A 275 -19.44 8.20 0.23
C SER A 275 -20.47 7.05 0.13
N ALA A 276 -20.77 6.55 -1.07
CA ALA A 276 -21.68 5.42 -1.27
C ALA A 276 -21.06 4.04 -0.95
N THR A 277 -19.77 3.98 -0.61
CA THR A 277 -18.99 2.74 -0.46
C THR A 277 -18.82 2.27 0.99
N GLY A 278 -19.49 2.93 1.95
CA GLY A 278 -19.28 2.71 3.39
C GLY A 278 -18.05 3.46 3.94
N ALA A 279 -17.44 4.34 3.14
CA ALA A 279 -16.36 5.24 3.58
C ALA A 279 -16.85 6.40 4.47
N GLY A 280 -18.15 6.44 4.77
CA GLY A 280 -18.82 7.49 5.53
C GLY A 280 -18.60 8.89 4.96
N VAL A 281 -18.24 9.83 5.83
CA VAL A 281 -17.98 11.22 5.43
C VAL A 281 -16.64 11.30 4.70
N VAL A 282 -16.68 11.79 3.45
CA VAL A 282 -15.49 11.90 2.59
C VAL A 282 -15.25 13.36 2.25
N ARG A 283 -14.05 13.85 2.57
CA ARG A 283 -13.64 15.22 2.26
C ARG A 283 -12.17 15.28 1.84
N PRO A 284 -11.77 16.28 1.05
CA PRO A 284 -10.35 16.52 0.82
C PRO A 284 -9.62 16.86 2.13
N ALA A 285 -8.40 16.35 2.27
CA ALA A 285 -7.52 16.67 3.38
C ALA A 285 -6.95 18.08 3.21
N THR A 286 -6.97 18.85 4.29
CA THR A 286 -6.24 20.12 4.35
C THR A 286 -4.73 19.90 4.42
N ALA A 287 -3.97 20.95 4.13
CA ALA A 287 -2.51 20.93 4.22
C ALA A 287 -2.02 20.57 5.63
N GLN A 288 -2.64 21.16 6.65
CA GLN A 288 -2.28 20.93 8.05
C GLN A 288 -2.59 19.51 8.51
N GLU A 289 -3.73 18.95 8.10
CA GLU A 289 -4.07 17.55 8.42
C GLU A 289 -3.08 16.58 7.77
N LEU A 290 -2.70 16.82 6.51
CA LEU A 290 -1.74 15.98 5.82
C LEU A 290 -0.34 16.11 6.42
N CYS A 291 0.11 17.34 6.71
CA CYS A 291 1.35 17.59 7.44
C CYS A 291 1.39 16.83 8.76
N ARG A 292 0.30 16.90 9.54
CA ARG A 292 0.18 16.24 10.83
C ARG A 292 0.24 14.72 10.69
N ALA A 293 -0.52 14.14 9.76
CA ALA A 293 -0.52 12.69 9.52
C ALA A 293 0.88 12.17 9.16
N VAL A 294 1.61 12.91 8.31
CA VAL A 294 2.98 12.55 7.92
C VAL A 294 3.96 12.71 9.09
N ARG A 295 3.89 13.83 9.82
CA ARG A 295 4.77 14.09 10.97
C ARG A 295 4.59 13.04 12.06
N VAL A 296 3.34 12.71 12.41
CA VAL A 296 3.00 11.68 13.40
C VAL A 296 3.45 10.29 12.96
N ALA A 297 3.43 9.99 11.66
CA ALA A 297 3.95 8.71 11.21
C ALA A 297 5.46 8.57 11.45
N TYR A 298 6.24 9.64 11.23
CA TYR A 298 7.68 9.65 11.49
C TYR A 298 8.05 9.88 12.96
N ASP A 299 7.20 10.54 13.73
CA ASP A 299 7.36 10.74 15.18
C ASP A 299 6.02 10.48 15.88
N PRO A 300 5.76 9.22 16.25
CA PRO A 300 4.53 8.84 16.94
C PRO A 300 4.34 9.58 18.28
N SER A 301 5.43 9.98 18.94
CA SER A 301 5.40 10.67 20.23
C SER A 301 4.85 12.10 20.13
N ALA A 302 4.83 12.67 18.92
CA ALA A 302 4.24 13.99 18.67
C ALA A 302 2.70 13.97 18.65
N ALA A 303 2.05 12.81 18.48
CA ALA A 303 0.60 12.73 18.33
C ALA A 303 -0.17 13.28 19.55
N PRO A 304 0.14 12.87 20.81
CA PRO A 304 -0.51 13.41 22.00
C PRO A 304 -0.30 14.91 22.16
N LEU A 305 0.88 15.43 21.83
CA LEU A 305 1.19 16.86 21.90
C LEU A 305 0.31 17.68 20.95
N PHE A 306 0.11 17.19 19.73
CA PHE A 306 -0.80 17.83 18.78
C PHE A 306 -2.26 17.75 19.20
N ASP A 307 -2.68 16.63 19.79
CA ASP A 307 -4.04 16.47 20.31
C ASP A 307 -4.32 17.42 21.47
N GLU A 308 -3.37 17.58 22.39
CA GLU A 308 -3.46 18.51 23.51
C GLU A 308 -3.49 19.97 23.04
N ALA A 309 -2.61 20.34 22.11
CA ALA A 309 -2.58 21.67 21.52
C ALA A 309 -3.89 22.00 20.78
N ALA A 310 -4.46 21.03 20.06
CA ALA A 310 -5.77 21.19 19.41
C ALA A 310 -6.90 21.32 20.45
N ALA A 311 -6.86 20.57 21.54
CA ALA A 311 -7.87 20.63 22.61
C ALA A 311 -7.93 22.00 23.31
N VAL A 312 -6.81 22.72 23.40
CA VAL A 312 -6.77 24.10 23.94
C VAL A 312 -6.96 25.18 22.87
N GLY A 313 -7.32 24.80 21.64
CA GLY A 313 -7.58 25.73 20.54
C GLY A 313 -6.32 26.39 19.96
N ALA A 314 -5.14 25.82 20.20
CA ALA A 314 -3.86 26.33 19.72
C ALA A 314 -3.08 25.27 18.91
N PRO A 315 -3.66 24.69 17.84
CA PRO A 315 -2.96 23.71 17.02
C PRO A 315 -1.72 24.34 16.37
N PRO A 316 -0.54 23.69 16.41
CA PRO A 316 0.66 24.24 15.79
C PRO A 316 0.53 24.23 14.26
N GLU A 317 1.06 25.27 13.63
CA GLU A 317 1.15 25.34 12.17
C GLU A 317 2.37 24.54 11.68
N LEU A 318 2.12 23.53 10.86
CA LEU A 318 3.13 22.65 10.29
C LEU A 318 3.45 23.04 8.84
N ARG A 319 4.74 23.05 8.51
CA ARG A 319 5.23 23.35 7.16
C ARG A 319 5.68 22.07 6.47
N TRP A 320 5.27 21.86 5.21
CA TRP A 320 5.62 20.64 4.45
C TRP A 320 7.12 20.35 4.42
N ASP A 321 7.94 21.38 4.31
CA ASP A 321 9.40 21.23 4.24
C ASP A 321 10.03 20.84 5.59
N ASP A 322 9.22 20.67 6.64
CA ASP A 322 9.61 20.40 8.03
C ASP A 322 8.79 19.28 8.70
N VAL A 323 8.05 18.46 7.94
CA VAL A 323 7.26 17.33 8.50
C VAL A 323 7.98 15.98 8.51
N GLY A 324 9.19 15.91 7.99
CA GLY A 324 10.01 14.71 8.00
C GLY A 324 10.68 14.44 9.35
N PRO A 325 11.39 13.31 9.48
CA PRO A 325 12.15 13.00 10.67
C PRO A 325 13.45 13.80 10.72
N ALA A 326 13.89 14.20 11.92
CA ALA A 326 15.21 14.78 12.15
C ALA A 326 16.32 13.77 11.81
N ALA A 327 16.11 12.51 12.16
CA ALA A 327 17.01 11.42 11.81
C ALA A 327 16.23 10.15 11.45
N ALA A 328 16.70 9.46 10.41
CA ALA A 328 16.23 8.12 10.12
C ALA A 328 17.39 7.20 9.72
N GLU A 329 17.22 5.92 9.99
CA GLU A 329 18.17 4.88 9.65
C GLU A 329 17.42 3.64 9.15
N ALA A 330 17.68 3.27 7.90
CA ALA A 330 17.23 2.01 7.36
C ALA A 330 18.16 0.89 7.81
N GLY A 331 17.59 -0.23 8.22
CA GLY A 331 18.25 -1.51 8.37
C GLY A 331 17.79 -2.50 7.30
N TRP A 332 18.36 -3.71 7.34
CA TRP A 332 17.96 -4.76 6.39
C TRP A 332 16.48 -5.16 6.55
N GLY A 333 15.95 -5.16 7.78
CA GLY A 333 14.56 -5.58 8.06
C GLY A 333 13.82 -4.67 9.05
N TRP A 334 14.34 -3.49 9.32
CA TRP A 334 13.76 -2.50 10.23
C TRP A 334 14.04 -1.08 9.70
N TYR A 335 13.30 -0.10 10.20
CA TYR A 335 13.49 1.31 9.88
C TYR A 335 13.32 2.15 11.15
N ARG A 336 14.38 2.81 11.59
CA ARG A 336 14.37 3.70 12.74
C ARG A 336 14.12 5.12 12.27
N HIS A 337 13.25 5.83 12.95
CA HIS A 337 12.90 7.23 12.72
C HIS A 337 12.55 7.85 14.07
N ASP A 338 12.68 9.18 14.22
CA ASP A 338 12.42 9.96 15.45
C ASP A 338 11.69 9.21 16.59
N GLY A 339 12.48 8.60 17.49
CA GLY A 339 11.98 7.93 18.69
C GLY A 339 11.27 6.57 18.49
N ALA A 340 11.20 6.03 17.27
CA ALA A 340 10.42 4.84 16.93
C ALA A 340 11.17 3.85 16.00
N LEU A 341 10.72 2.59 16.01
CA LEU A 341 11.15 1.56 15.06
C LEU A 341 9.95 0.99 14.31
N SER A 342 10.08 0.92 13.00
CA SER A 342 9.07 0.38 12.10
C SER A 342 9.57 -0.84 11.32
N VAL A 343 8.62 -1.71 10.97
CA VAL A 343 8.80 -2.75 9.95
C VAL A 343 7.66 -2.63 8.95
N THR A 344 7.98 -2.69 7.66
CA THR A 344 6.99 -2.73 6.58
C THR A 344 7.08 -4.04 5.82
N TRP A 345 5.91 -4.65 5.60
CA TRP A 345 5.69 -5.84 4.80
C TRP A 345 4.99 -5.48 3.50
N SER A 346 5.29 -6.24 2.44
CA SER A 346 4.51 -6.24 1.20
C SER A 346 3.73 -7.54 1.08
N MET A 347 2.48 -7.45 0.62
CA MET A 347 1.70 -8.62 0.24
C MET A 347 2.34 -9.31 -0.95
N THR A 348 2.61 -10.59 -0.76
CA THR A 348 3.14 -11.48 -1.78
C THR A 348 2.03 -12.34 -2.37
N ALA A 349 1.01 -12.74 -1.60
CA ALA A 349 -0.17 -13.43 -2.11
C ALA A 349 -1.45 -12.82 -1.51
N ALA A 350 -2.44 -12.57 -2.35
CA ALA A 350 -3.78 -12.16 -1.93
C ALA A 350 -4.48 -13.25 -1.08
N PRO A 351 -5.51 -12.88 -0.31
CA PRO A 351 -6.34 -13.83 0.44
C PRO A 351 -6.77 -15.04 -0.41
N ARG A 352 -6.73 -16.24 0.18
CA ARG A 352 -7.07 -17.50 -0.53
C ARG A 352 -8.31 -18.17 0.05
N GLY A 353 -8.93 -19.01 -0.78
CA GLY A 353 -10.15 -19.75 -0.44
C GLY A 353 -11.39 -18.90 -0.68
N GLU A 354 -12.47 -19.22 0.02
CA GLU A 354 -13.65 -18.35 0.11
C GLU A 354 -13.29 -17.12 0.93
N VAL A 355 -13.46 -15.94 0.33
CA VAL A 355 -13.11 -14.67 0.96
C VAL A 355 -14.36 -13.84 1.12
N PHE A 356 -14.63 -13.42 2.35
CA PHE A 356 -15.74 -12.56 2.71
C PHE A 356 -15.29 -11.10 2.80
N SER A 357 -16.25 -10.18 2.87
CA SER A 357 -16.00 -8.74 3.05
C SER A 357 -15.15 -8.43 4.29
N SER A 358 -15.25 -9.25 5.33
CA SER A 358 -14.55 -9.10 6.61
C SER A 358 -13.11 -9.63 6.65
N VAL A 359 -12.57 -10.16 5.55
CA VAL A 359 -11.28 -10.88 5.57
C VAL A 359 -10.09 -10.06 6.10
N LEU A 360 -10.12 -8.73 5.98
CA LEU A 360 -9.07 -7.86 6.48
C LEU A 360 -9.39 -7.23 7.86
N ALA A 361 -10.54 -7.54 8.46
CA ALA A 361 -11.01 -6.87 9.68
C ALA A 361 -9.97 -6.94 10.80
N ASP A 362 -9.48 -8.13 11.13
CA ASP A 362 -8.47 -8.32 12.19
C ASP A 362 -7.12 -7.68 11.81
N LEU A 363 -6.75 -7.73 10.52
CA LEU A 363 -5.50 -7.15 10.06
C LEU A 363 -5.49 -5.63 10.20
N VAL A 364 -6.65 -4.98 10.05
CA VAL A 364 -6.80 -3.52 10.18
C VAL A 364 -7.04 -3.11 11.63
N ALA A 365 -7.74 -3.93 12.42
CA ALA A 365 -8.09 -3.65 13.81
C ALA A 365 -6.87 -3.32 14.69
N PRO A 366 -7.01 -2.50 15.74
CA PRO A 366 -5.93 -2.26 16.72
C PRO A 366 -5.39 -3.56 17.33
N HIS A 367 -4.11 -3.59 17.70
CA HIS A 367 -3.48 -4.75 18.34
C HIS A 367 -2.61 -4.30 19.51
N PRO A 368 -2.69 -4.95 20.69
CA PRO A 368 -1.98 -4.50 21.89
C PRO A 368 -0.45 -4.50 21.74
N ASP A 369 0.10 -5.44 20.97
CA ASP A 369 1.54 -5.52 20.73
C ASP A 369 2.06 -4.59 19.62
N VAL A 370 1.23 -3.67 19.10
CA VAL A 370 1.60 -2.75 18.01
C VAL A 370 1.08 -1.35 18.31
N ASP A 371 1.99 -0.44 18.65
CA ASP A 371 1.62 0.95 18.98
C ASP A 371 1.02 1.71 17.81
N ARG A 372 1.49 1.49 16.58
CA ARG A 372 0.82 2.04 15.40
C ARG A 372 0.89 1.06 14.26
N LYS A 373 -0.26 0.76 13.66
CA LYS A 373 -0.37 -0.15 12.54
C LYS A 373 -1.03 0.56 11.36
N ARG A 374 -0.43 0.45 10.20
CA ARG A 374 -0.94 1.02 8.96
C ARG A 374 -1.07 -0.06 7.91
N VAL A 375 -2.26 -0.20 7.34
CA VAL A 375 -2.55 -1.12 6.23
C VAL A 375 -2.91 -0.28 5.02
N THR A 376 -2.06 -0.34 4.00
CA THR A 376 -2.18 0.46 2.78
C THR A 376 -2.41 -0.42 1.57
N LEU A 377 -3.60 -0.37 0.99
CA LEU A 377 -3.92 -0.98 -0.30
C LEU A 377 -3.52 -0.01 -1.41
N LEU A 378 -2.69 -0.47 -2.34
CA LEU A 378 -2.24 0.28 -3.51
C LEU A 378 -2.99 -0.24 -4.72
N TYR A 379 -3.72 0.61 -5.42
CA TYR A 379 -4.49 0.28 -6.61
C TYR A 379 -3.89 0.95 -7.84
N ARG A 380 -3.88 0.23 -8.96
CA ARG A 380 -3.63 0.78 -10.29
C ARG A 380 -4.78 0.37 -11.20
N PRO A 381 -5.76 1.25 -11.40
CA PRO A 381 -6.80 1.04 -12.39
C PRO A 381 -6.20 0.94 -13.79
N LEU A 382 -6.71 0.03 -14.62
CA LEU A 382 -6.34 -0.09 -16.03
C LEU A 382 -7.39 0.62 -16.89
N ASP A 383 -6.95 1.33 -17.93
CA ASP A 383 -7.83 1.86 -18.95
C ASP A 383 -8.51 0.71 -19.72
N ALA A 384 -9.73 0.92 -20.19
CA ALA A 384 -10.53 -0.12 -20.85
C ALA A 384 -9.78 -0.83 -22.00
N GLY A 385 -9.04 -0.06 -22.82
CA GLY A 385 -8.29 -0.63 -23.94
C GLY A 385 -7.14 -1.54 -23.49
N ARG A 386 -6.48 -1.22 -22.38
CA ARG A 386 -5.45 -2.08 -21.78
C ARG A 386 -6.04 -3.24 -21.02
N SER A 387 -7.15 -3.06 -20.31
CA SER A 387 -7.90 -4.11 -19.61
C SER A 387 -8.27 -5.24 -20.57
N ALA A 388 -8.94 -4.93 -21.68
CA ALA A 388 -9.32 -5.90 -22.71
C ALA A 388 -8.12 -6.72 -23.22
N ARG A 389 -6.99 -6.06 -23.52
CA ARG A 389 -5.77 -6.74 -23.98
C ARG A 389 -5.19 -7.69 -22.95
N VAL A 390 -5.11 -7.26 -21.69
CA VAL A 390 -4.56 -8.07 -20.58
C VAL A 390 -5.45 -9.28 -20.33
N VAL A 391 -6.76 -9.07 -20.27
CA VAL A 391 -7.74 -10.14 -20.03
C VAL A 391 -7.74 -11.18 -21.14
N GLU A 392 -7.71 -10.76 -22.41
CA GLU A 392 -7.62 -11.67 -23.55
C GLU A 392 -6.29 -12.43 -23.58
N GLN A 393 -5.18 -11.77 -23.27
CA GLN A 393 -3.87 -12.43 -23.18
C GLN A 393 -3.83 -13.47 -22.06
N ASP A 394 -4.40 -13.15 -20.90
CA ASP A 394 -4.47 -14.05 -19.75
C ASP A 394 -5.36 -15.26 -20.04
N LYS A 395 -6.51 -15.05 -20.70
CA LYS A 395 -7.39 -16.13 -21.16
C LYS A 395 -6.67 -17.09 -22.11
N ARG A 396 -6.03 -16.57 -23.15
CA ARG A 396 -5.24 -17.37 -24.10
C ARG A 396 -4.12 -18.14 -23.41
N THR A 397 -3.45 -17.52 -22.45
CA THR A 397 -2.37 -18.15 -21.68
C THR A 397 -2.90 -19.28 -20.81
N ALA A 398 -4.05 -19.10 -20.16
CA ALA A 398 -4.69 -20.13 -19.35
C ALA A 398 -5.18 -21.31 -20.21
N ASP A 399 -5.81 -21.03 -21.35
CA ASP A 399 -6.25 -22.05 -22.32
C ASP A 399 -5.07 -22.86 -22.87
N PHE A 400 -3.97 -22.19 -23.23
CA PHE A 400 -2.74 -22.85 -23.66
C PHE A 400 -2.18 -23.77 -22.57
N ARG A 401 -2.10 -23.32 -21.31
CA ARG A 401 -1.62 -24.16 -20.20
C ARG A 401 -2.52 -25.38 -19.97
N ALA A 402 -3.83 -25.20 -20.00
CA ALA A 402 -4.78 -26.30 -19.84
C ALA A 402 -4.68 -27.34 -20.97
N SER A 403 -4.45 -26.89 -22.21
CA SER A 403 -4.30 -27.76 -23.39
C SER A 403 -2.90 -28.33 -23.60
N SER A 404 -1.87 -27.75 -22.98
CA SER A 404 -0.47 -28.16 -23.14
C SER A 404 -0.13 -29.53 -22.56
N THR A 405 -1.01 -30.12 -21.74
CA THR A 405 -0.81 -31.44 -21.16
C THR A 405 -2.10 -32.26 -21.24
N SER A 406 -1.99 -33.57 -21.47
CA SER A 406 -3.15 -34.46 -21.57
C SER A 406 -3.84 -34.72 -20.22
N ARG A 407 -3.20 -34.37 -19.10
CA ARG A 407 -3.72 -34.53 -17.73
C ARG A 407 -3.55 -33.24 -16.91
N PRO A 408 -4.31 -32.18 -17.21
CA PRO A 408 -4.21 -30.93 -16.48
C PRO A 408 -4.63 -31.13 -15.02
N THR A 409 -3.92 -30.48 -14.10
CA THR A 409 -4.26 -30.54 -12.67
C THR A 409 -5.53 -29.73 -12.38
N ALA A 410 -6.23 -30.05 -11.28
CA ALA A 410 -7.42 -29.31 -10.86
C ALA A 410 -7.16 -27.80 -10.71
N ARG A 411 -5.95 -27.41 -10.30
CA ARG A 411 -5.52 -26.01 -10.20
C ARG A 411 -5.49 -25.32 -11.56
N VAL A 412 -4.94 -25.96 -12.58
CA VAL A 412 -4.88 -25.39 -13.94
C VAL A 412 -6.29 -25.22 -14.51
N LEU A 413 -7.18 -26.18 -14.27
CA LEU A 413 -8.59 -26.08 -14.69
C LEU A 413 -9.34 -24.96 -13.96
N LEU A 414 -9.08 -24.77 -12.67
CA LEU A 414 -9.65 -23.65 -11.90
C LEU A 414 -9.14 -22.30 -12.40
N GLU A 415 -7.83 -22.19 -12.68
CA GLU A 415 -7.22 -20.97 -13.27
C GLU A 415 -7.84 -20.65 -14.64
N GLN A 416 -8.10 -21.66 -15.47
CA GLN A 416 -8.79 -21.50 -16.76
C GLN A 416 -10.23 -21.00 -16.60
N ARG A 417 -11.01 -21.59 -15.67
CA ARG A 417 -12.39 -21.14 -15.41
C ARG A 417 -12.44 -19.71 -14.88
N ALA A 418 -11.55 -19.37 -13.95
CA ALA A 418 -11.41 -18.00 -13.48
C ALA A 418 -11.05 -17.05 -14.64
N ALA A 419 -10.17 -17.49 -15.55
CA ALA A 419 -9.82 -16.78 -16.78
C ALA A 419 -11.00 -16.46 -17.68
N ALA A 420 -11.84 -17.45 -17.94
CA ALA A 420 -13.08 -17.25 -18.69
C ALA A 420 -14.02 -16.28 -17.96
N LEU A 421 -14.22 -16.43 -16.65
CA LEU A 421 -15.13 -15.58 -15.88
C LEU A 421 -14.74 -14.09 -15.91
N THR A 422 -13.48 -13.76 -15.65
CA THR A 422 -13.03 -12.35 -15.72
C THR A 422 -13.13 -11.79 -17.13
N ALA A 423 -12.95 -12.62 -18.17
CA ALA A 423 -13.17 -12.20 -19.56
C ALA A 423 -14.64 -11.89 -19.84
N GLU A 424 -15.56 -12.66 -19.28
CA GLU A 424 -16.99 -12.36 -19.35
C GLU A 424 -17.36 -11.09 -18.57
N GLU A 425 -16.80 -10.90 -17.37
CA GLU A 425 -17.05 -9.71 -16.55
C GLU A 425 -16.52 -8.44 -17.23
N GLU A 426 -15.31 -8.47 -17.79
CA GLU A 426 -14.73 -7.34 -18.54
C GLU A 426 -15.54 -7.04 -19.80
N ALA A 427 -15.97 -8.07 -20.54
CA ALA A 427 -16.86 -7.90 -21.69
C ALA A 427 -18.24 -7.30 -21.32
N ARG A 428 -18.69 -7.48 -20.07
CA ARG A 428 -19.90 -6.83 -19.51
C ARG A 428 -19.62 -5.41 -18.99
N GLY A 429 -18.38 -4.92 -19.06
CA GLY A 429 -17.99 -3.57 -18.67
C GLY A 429 -17.34 -3.46 -17.29
N ALA A 430 -16.94 -4.57 -16.66
CA ALA A 430 -16.21 -4.52 -15.39
C ALA A 430 -14.80 -3.92 -15.59
N GLY A 431 -14.38 -3.08 -14.65
CA GLY A 431 -13.01 -2.54 -14.63
C GLY A 431 -12.01 -3.56 -14.12
N LEU A 432 -10.78 -3.51 -14.65
CA LEU A 432 -9.65 -4.29 -14.14
C LEU A 432 -8.70 -3.40 -13.33
N VAL A 433 -8.30 -3.86 -12.15
CA VAL A 433 -7.43 -3.11 -11.24
C VAL A 433 -6.32 -4.01 -10.72
N ASP A 434 -5.07 -3.61 -10.92
CA ASP A 434 -3.95 -4.22 -10.21
C ASP A 434 -3.94 -3.71 -8.78
N PHE A 435 -3.73 -4.59 -7.80
CA PHE A 435 -3.61 -4.16 -6.41
C PHE A 435 -2.43 -4.81 -5.69
N ALA A 436 -1.92 -4.10 -4.70
CA ALA A 436 -0.92 -4.56 -3.75
C ALA A 436 -1.31 -4.08 -2.35
N MET A 437 -0.67 -4.63 -1.32
CA MET A 437 -0.88 -4.19 0.05
C MET A 437 0.47 -4.02 0.73
N LEU A 438 0.62 -2.94 1.48
CA LEU A 438 1.70 -2.71 2.42
C LEU A 438 1.12 -2.71 3.83
N VAL A 439 1.82 -3.33 4.77
CA VAL A 439 1.48 -3.25 6.20
C VAL A 439 2.70 -2.69 6.89
N THR A 440 2.55 -1.63 7.69
CA THR A 440 3.60 -1.07 8.54
C THR A 440 3.17 -1.24 9.99
N ALA A 441 4.05 -1.82 10.81
CA ALA A 441 3.91 -1.80 12.26
C ALA A 441 5.04 -0.95 12.83
N THR A 442 4.69 -0.07 13.76
CA THR A 442 5.59 0.87 14.41
C THR A 442 5.50 0.66 15.91
N VAL A 443 6.67 0.50 16.53
CA VAL A 443 6.88 0.54 17.98
C VAL A 443 7.35 1.95 18.32
N ALA A 444 6.56 2.66 19.11
CA ALA A 444 6.84 4.00 19.59
C ALA A 444 7.81 3.96 20.77
N ASP A 445 8.33 5.13 21.16
CA ASP A 445 9.20 5.30 22.34
C ASP A 445 10.35 4.28 22.42
N ALA A 446 10.88 3.88 21.26
CA ALA A 446 11.97 2.92 21.16
C ALA A 446 13.21 3.34 21.93
N ASP A 447 13.39 4.64 22.17
CA ASP A 447 14.54 5.16 22.92
C ASP A 447 14.42 4.97 24.43
N ARG A 448 13.22 4.61 24.91
CA ARG A 448 12.92 4.33 26.32
C ARG A 448 12.93 2.84 26.64
N LEU A 449 12.95 1.98 25.62
CA LEU A 449 12.94 0.53 25.79
C LEU A 449 14.36 0.00 26.04
N GLU A 450 14.48 -0.96 26.96
CA GLU A 450 15.75 -1.65 27.23
C GLU A 450 16.23 -2.42 25.99
N ASP A 451 15.31 -3.11 25.30
CA ASP A 451 15.56 -3.78 24.02
C ASP A 451 14.46 -3.44 23.00
N PRO A 452 14.70 -2.41 22.17
CA PRO A 452 13.74 -2.00 21.13
C PRO A 452 13.57 -3.05 20.03
N HIS A 453 14.57 -3.91 19.81
CA HIS A 453 14.50 -4.96 18.80
C HIS A 453 13.64 -6.13 19.28
N ALA A 454 13.68 -6.47 20.57
CA ALA A 454 12.77 -7.44 21.15
C ALA A 454 11.30 -7.00 21.00
N ALA A 455 10.98 -5.74 21.32
CA ALA A 455 9.63 -5.20 21.11
C ALA A 455 9.22 -5.25 19.62
N LEU A 456 10.15 -4.94 18.71
CA LEU A 456 9.92 -5.06 17.27
C LEU A 456 9.65 -6.50 16.84
N ASP A 457 10.28 -7.49 17.46
CA ASP A 457 10.05 -8.91 17.17
C ASP A 457 8.68 -9.39 17.67
N VAL A 458 8.19 -8.86 18.79
CA VAL A 458 6.80 -9.09 19.24
C VAL A 458 5.82 -8.49 18.22
N ALA A 459 6.02 -7.24 17.81
CA ALA A 459 5.19 -6.59 16.78
C ALA A 459 5.20 -7.37 15.45
N ARG A 460 6.35 -7.96 15.06
CA ARG A 460 6.44 -8.83 13.88
C ARG A 460 5.60 -10.09 14.04
N ALA A 461 5.67 -10.76 15.18
CA ALA A 461 4.89 -11.95 15.46
C ALA A 461 3.38 -11.66 15.41
N ALA A 462 2.96 -10.51 15.95
CA ALA A 462 1.58 -10.04 15.87
C ALA A 462 1.11 -9.87 14.42
N VAL A 463 1.87 -9.15 13.58
CA VAL A 463 1.52 -8.96 12.16
C VAL A 463 1.50 -10.27 11.38
N ASP A 464 2.43 -11.20 11.65
CA ASP A 464 2.47 -12.50 11.00
C ASP A 464 1.24 -13.36 11.37
N SER A 465 0.78 -13.30 12.63
CA SER A 465 -0.46 -13.93 13.09
C SER A 465 -1.69 -13.34 12.40
N LEU A 466 -1.80 -12.00 12.38
CA LEU A 466 -2.92 -11.29 11.73
C LEU A 466 -2.98 -11.55 10.21
N ALA A 467 -1.82 -11.64 9.55
CA ALA A 467 -1.75 -11.99 8.14
C ALA A 467 -2.28 -13.41 7.86
N ALA A 468 -2.01 -14.36 8.77
CA ALA A 468 -2.52 -15.72 8.67
C ALA A 468 -4.05 -15.74 8.80
N THR A 469 -4.62 -14.98 9.75
CA THR A 469 -6.07 -14.83 9.91
C THR A 469 -6.72 -14.21 8.69
N ALA A 470 -6.09 -13.18 8.11
CA ALA A 470 -6.52 -12.56 6.85
C ALA A 470 -6.22 -13.42 5.60
N ARG A 471 -5.72 -14.66 5.78
CA ARG A 471 -5.39 -15.63 4.71
C ARG A 471 -4.45 -15.09 3.63
N THR A 472 -3.68 -14.05 3.95
CA THR A 472 -2.78 -13.35 3.04
C THR A 472 -1.33 -13.69 3.38
N GLN A 473 -0.43 -13.61 2.40
CA GLN A 473 0.99 -13.83 2.64
C GLN A 473 1.74 -12.51 2.61
N LEU A 474 2.21 -12.07 3.78
CA LEU A 474 3.06 -10.90 3.92
C LEU A 474 4.54 -11.30 3.92
N ARG A 475 5.38 -10.39 3.42
CA ARG A 475 6.84 -10.53 3.49
C ARG A 475 7.45 -9.18 3.85
N PRO A 476 8.35 -9.11 4.84
CA PRO A 476 9.10 -7.88 5.10
C PRO A 476 9.82 -7.40 3.84
N VAL A 477 9.78 -6.10 3.59
CA VAL A 477 10.44 -5.46 2.44
C VAL A 477 11.93 -5.28 2.74
N TYR A 478 12.65 -6.40 2.78
CA TYR A 478 14.06 -6.40 3.16
C TYR A 478 14.92 -5.51 2.25
N GLY A 479 15.75 -4.66 2.85
CA GLY A 479 16.68 -3.76 2.16
C GLY A 479 16.05 -2.51 1.55
N SER A 480 14.76 -2.26 1.77
CA SER A 480 14.04 -1.08 1.27
C SER A 480 12.92 -0.66 2.23
N GLN A 481 13.18 -0.76 3.54
CA GLN A 481 12.19 -0.47 4.59
C GLN A 481 11.79 1.01 4.60
N ASP A 482 12.73 1.92 4.36
CA ASP A 482 12.51 3.36 4.20
C ASP A 482 11.54 3.68 3.05
N SER A 483 11.78 3.08 1.88
CA SER A 483 10.95 3.27 0.69
C SER A 483 9.56 2.66 0.86
N ALA A 484 9.48 1.49 1.51
CA ALA A 484 8.21 0.84 1.81
C ALA A 484 7.40 1.61 2.85
N PHE A 485 8.05 2.13 3.89
CA PHE A 485 7.42 2.98 4.89
C PHE A 485 6.82 4.23 4.24
N ALA A 486 7.60 4.93 3.40
CA ALA A 486 7.12 6.11 2.68
C ALA A 486 5.97 5.78 1.72
N ALA A 487 6.04 4.65 1.01
CA ALA A 487 4.98 4.21 0.11
C ALA A 487 3.68 3.79 0.82
N ALA A 488 3.75 3.46 2.11
CA ALA A 488 2.58 3.16 2.92
C ALA A 488 1.89 4.43 3.47
N LEU A 489 2.58 5.58 3.50
CA LEU A 489 1.96 6.85 3.92
C LEU A 489 0.83 7.28 2.96
N PRO A 490 -0.13 8.10 3.42
CA PRO A 490 -1.19 8.66 2.58
C PRO A 490 -0.67 9.76 1.64
N LEU A 491 0.35 9.45 0.82
CA LEU A 491 1.01 10.36 -0.12
C LEU A 491 0.77 9.99 -1.59
N GLY A 492 0.12 8.85 -1.84
CA GLY A 492 -0.08 8.32 -3.19
C GLY A 492 1.23 8.05 -3.93
N ILE A 493 2.30 7.70 -3.22
CA ILE A 493 3.58 7.35 -3.86
C ILE A 493 3.35 6.08 -4.68
N VAL A 494 3.70 6.13 -5.96
CA VAL A 494 3.59 4.99 -6.88
C VAL A 494 4.96 4.33 -6.96
N PRO A 495 5.25 3.23 -6.22
CA PRO A 495 6.62 2.75 -6.07
C PRO A 495 7.23 2.32 -7.41
N SER A 496 6.37 1.81 -8.31
CA SER A 496 6.76 1.38 -9.65
C SER A 496 7.28 2.49 -10.58
N ALA A 497 7.02 3.76 -10.27
CA ALA A 497 7.49 4.92 -11.01
C ALA A 497 8.90 5.38 -10.58
N HIS A 498 9.36 4.92 -9.41
CA HIS A 498 10.68 5.28 -8.85
C HIS A 498 11.75 4.20 -9.11
N LEU A 499 11.40 3.13 -9.81
CA LEU A 499 12.34 2.07 -10.15
C LEU A 499 13.19 2.46 -11.36
N THR A 500 14.50 2.27 -11.24
CA THR A 500 15.45 2.47 -12.35
C THR A 500 15.27 1.44 -13.47
N VAL A 501 14.69 0.27 -13.16
CA VAL A 501 14.48 -0.80 -14.14
C VAL A 501 13.23 -0.51 -14.98
N PRO A 502 13.36 -0.44 -16.33
CA PRO A 502 12.23 -0.18 -17.20
C PRO A 502 11.11 -1.21 -17.02
N ARG A 503 9.87 -0.76 -17.26
CA ARG A 503 8.65 -1.56 -17.05
C ARG A 503 8.63 -2.86 -17.87
N GLU A 504 9.06 -2.80 -19.13
CA GLU A 504 9.07 -3.93 -20.06
C GLU A 504 9.90 -5.10 -19.54
N PHE A 505 11.08 -4.82 -18.98
CA PHE A 505 11.92 -5.84 -18.35
C PHE A 505 11.30 -6.40 -17.07
N ARG A 506 10.50 -5.62 -16.35
CA ARG A 506 9.81 -6.08 -15.13
C ARG A 506 8.64 -7.01 -15.43
N GLU A 507 7.88 -6.72 -16.48
CA GLU A 507 6.75 -7.57 -16.91
C GLU A 507 7.24 -8.88 -17.56
N ALA A 508 8.49 -8.91 -18.05
CA ALA A 508 9.11 -10.09 -18.64
C ALA A 508 9.83 -11.03 -17.64
N LEU A 509 10.16 -10.55 -16.43
CA LEU A 509 10.78 -11.29 -15.31
C LEU A 509 9.72 -12.03 -14.48
#